data_AF-A0A4Q3VLQ1-F1
#
_entry.id   AF-A0A4Q3VLQ1-F1
#
_cell.length_a   1.000
_cell.length_b   1.000
_cell.length_c   1.000
_cell.angle_alpha   90.00
_cell.angle_beta   90.00
_cell.angle_gamma   90.00
#
_symmetry.space_group_name_H-M   'P 1'
#
loop_
_entity.id
_entity.type
_entity.pdbx_description
1 polymer ?
#
loop_
_entity_poly.entity_id
_entity_poly.type
_entity_poly.pdbx_seq_one_letter_code
_entity_poly.pdbx_strand_id
1 'polypeptide(L)'
;MECNFTHFNSVFSFRPLINTWTRLAAGGREGSRQIYHDLLELIQGYPELVQPSIDPATIRKHQLVIERIMATIFPVTVTDSTDIYGALEPFGSNIVYGSEQFIQLFAEDNQSEIHMPELHNAG
;
A
#
# COMPACT_ATOMS: atom_id res chain seq x y z
N MET A 1 -13.67 -20.03 26.91
CA MET A 1 -13.04 -20.52 25.67
C MET A 1 -11.97 -19.51 25.34
N GLU A 2 -10.73 -19.78 25.75
CA GLU A 2 -9.62 -18.85 25.54
C GLU A 2 -9.12 -19.02 24.10
N CYS A 3 -9.41 -18.04 23.25
CA CYS A 3 -8.83 -17.99 21.91
C CYS A 3 -7.32 -17.77 22.06
N ASN A 4 -6.56 -18.82 21.77
CA ASN A 4 -5.11 -18.79 21.73
C ASN A 4 -4.71 -18.04 20.45
N PHE A 5 -4.66 -16.71 20.50
CA PHE A 5 -4.17 -15.91 19.38
C PHE A 5 -2.67 -16.18 19.23
N THR A 6 -2.30 -16.99 18.24
CA THR A 6 -0.93 -17.00 17.73
C THR A 6 -0.56 -15.57 17.33
N HIS A 7 0.39 -14.96 18.04
CA HIS A 7 0.96 -13.66 17.67
C HIS A 7 1.65 -13.82 16.30
N PHE A 8 0.98 -13.42 15.23
CA PHE A 8 1.60 -13.29 13.92
C PHE A 8 2.47 -12.04 13.91
N ASN A 9 3.76 -12.19 13.62
CA ASN A 9 4.63 -11.03 13.37
C ASN A 9 4.35 -10.50 11.96
N SER A 10 3.29 -9.70 11.85
CA SER A 10 2.91 -9.03 10.61
C SER A 10 3.78 -7.79 10.39
N VAL A 11 4.37 -7.68 9.21
CA VAL A 11 5.21 -6.55 8.82
C VAL A 11 4.86 -6.07 7.43
N PHE A 12 4.97 -4.77 7.21
CA PHE A 12 4.83 -4.18 5.89
C PHE A 12 6.17 -4.17 5.15
N SER A 13 6.20 -4.61 3.89
CA SER A 13 7.43 -4.66 3.08
C SER A 13 7.16 -4.46 1.59
N PHE A 14 7.96 -3.61 0.96
CA PHE A 14 7.97 -3.47 -0.51
C PHE A 14 8.79 -4.55 -1.23
N ARG A 15 9.49 -5.45 -0.52
CA ARG A 15 10.31 -6.49 -1.15
C ARG A 15 9.60 -7.32 -2.22
N PRO A 16 8.35 -7.81 -2.02
CA PRO A 16 7.65 -8.57 -3.05
C PRO A 16 7.43 -7.75 -4.34
N LEU A 17 7.13 -6.46 -4.19
CA LEU A 17 6.93 -5.52 -5.29
C LEU A 17 8.26 -5.24 -6.02
N ILE A 18 9.32 -4.93 -5.29
CA ILE A 18 10.68 -4.70 -5.82
C ILE A 18 11.18 -5.93 -6.60
N ASN A 19 10.98 -7.14 -6.05
CA ASN A 19 11.34 -8.40 -6.73
C ASN A 19 10.56 -8.57 -8.04
N THR A 20 9.28 -8.19 -8.05
CA THR A 20 8.44 -8.24 -9.25
C THR A 20 8.94 -7.26 -10.31
N TRP A 21 9.23 -6.01 -9.93
CA TRP A 21 9.80 -5.03 -10.86
C TRP A 21 11.16 -5.44 -11.39
N THR A 22 12.03 -6.02 -10.56
CA THR A 22 13.35 -6.51 -10.99
C THR A 22 13.21 -7.57 -12.07
N ARG A 23 12.28 -8.51 -11.90
CA ARG A 23 11.98 -9.53 -12.91
C ARG A 23 11.43 -8.91 -14.21
N LEU A 24 10.53 -7.93 -14.11
CA LEU A 24 9.91 -7.27 -15.27
C LEU A 24 10.88 -6.31 -16.00
N ALA A 25 11.81 -5.70 -15.28
CA ALA A 25 12.90 -4.91 -15.85
C ALA A 25 13.89 -5.81 -16.62
N ALA A 26 14.16 -7.00 -16.10
CA ALA A 26 15.01 -8.00 -16.76
C ALA A 26 14.34 -8.69 -17.96
N GLY A 27 13.00 -8.80 -17.98
CA GLY A 27 12.24 -9.48 -19.02
C GLY A 27 10.95 -8.76 -19.39
N GLY A 28 10.84 -8.31 -20.64
CA GLY A 28 9.67 -7.58 -21.14
C GLY A 28 9.96 -6.87 -22.47
N ARG A 29 8.95 -6.16 -23.02
CA ARG A 29 9.16 -5.25 -24.16
C ARG A 29 9.94 -4.02 -23.68
N GLU A 30 10.73 -3.41 -24.56
CA GLU A 30 11.64 -2.29 -24.23
C GLU A 30 10.95 -1.17 -23.43
N GLY A 31 9.79 -0.68 -23.90
CA GLY A 31 9.03 0.36 -23.20
C GLY A 31 8.57 -0.04 -21.80
N SER A 32 8.09 -1.27 -21.61
CA SER A 32 7.70 -1.77 -20.28
C SER A 32 8.90 -1.92 -19.35
N ARG A 33 10.08 -2.31 -19.86
CA ARG A 33 11.29 -2.46 -19.04
C ARG A 33 11.75 -1.12 -18.48
N GLN A 34 11.75 -0.07 -19.29
CA GLN A 34 12.20 1.26 -18.85
C GLN A 34 11.36 1.76 -17.67
N ILE A 35 10.04 1.59 -17.73
CA ILE A 35 9.14 1.96 -16.62
C ILE A 35 9.56 1.27 -15.31
N TYR A 36 9.84 -0.04 -15.35
CA TYR A 36 10.26 -0.77 -14.15
C TYR A 36 11.67 -0.40 -13.69
N HIS A 37 12.58 -0.05 -14.59
CA HIS A 37 13.89 0.50 -14.22
C HIS A 37 13.75 1.84 -13.48
N ASP A 38 12.94 2.76 -14.01
CA ASP A 38 12.71 4.07 -13.40
C ASP A 38 12.09 3.94 -12.00
N LEU A 39 11.18 2.97 -11.79
CA LEU A 39 10.60 2.67 -10.48
C LEU A 39 11.61 2.09 -9.50
N LEU A 40 12.49 1.21 -9.97
CA LEU A 40 13.57 0.64 -9.15
C LEU A 40 14.56 1.72 -8.72
N GLU A 41 14.96 2.62 -9.63
CA GLU A 41 15.83 3.75 -9.29
C GLU A 41 15.15 4.70 -8.28
N LEU A 42 13.87 5.00 -8.49
CA LEU A 42 13.10 5.86 -7.58
C LEU A 42 13.10 5.30 -6.16
N ILE A 43 12.72 4.02 -5.97
CA ILE A 43 12.59 3.44 -4.63
C ILE A 43 13.95 3.23 -3.95
N GLN A 44 15.01 2.95 -4.72
CA GLN A 44 16.38 2.84 -4.20
C GLN A 44 16.91 4.15 -3.63
N GLY A 45 16.39 5.30 -4.09
CA GLY A 45 16.67 6.61 -3.50
C GLY A 45 16.18 6.81 -2.07
N TYR A 46 15.35 5.89 -1.55
CA TYR A 46 14.78 5.94 -0.20
C TYR A 46 15.11 4.65 0.57
N PRO A 47 16.31 4.52 1.17
CA PRO A 47 16.74 3.28 1.84
C PRO A 47 15.81 2.79 2.94
N GLU A 48 15.07 3.70 3.59
CA GLU A 48 14.07 3.39 4.62
C GLU A 48 12.89 2.55 4.06
N LEU A 49 12.56 2.72 2.77
CA LEU A 49 11.48 1.99 2.08
C LEU A 49 11.91 0.63 1.52
N VAL A 50 13.22 0.33 1.50
CA VAL A 50 13.76 -0.94 0.98
C VAL A 50 13.98 -1.96 2.12
N GLN A 51 13.71 -1.56 3.36
CA GLN A 51 13.88 -2.41 4.53
C GLN A 51 12.96 -3.64 4.50
N PRO A 52 13.37 -4.76 5.13
CA PRO A 52 12.53 -5.95 5.25
C PRO A 52 11.21 -5.70 5.98
N SER A 53 11.18 -4.70 6.85
CA SER A 53 10.03 -4.25 7.63
C SER A 53 10.06 -2.73 7.68
N ILE A 54 8.93 -2.10 7.40
CA ILE A 54 8.79 -0.64 7.32
C ILE A 54 7.78 -0.20 8.39
N ASP A 55 8.15 0.80 9.18
CA ASP A 55 7.25 1.44 10.15
C ASP A 55 6.20 2.29 9.40
N PRO A 56 4.90 2.22 9.75
CA PRO A 56 3.87 3.13 9.24
C PRO A 56 4.28 4.62 9.24
N ALA A 57 5.07 5.07 10.21
CA ALA A 57 5.56 6.45 10.23
C ALA A 57 6.49 6.78 9.04
N THR A 58 7.31 5.82 8.61
CA THR A 58 8.16 5.95 7.41
C THR A 58 7.33 6.05 6.13
N ILE A 59 6.22 5.31 6.06
CA ILE A 59 5.31 5.35 4.91
C ILE A 59 4.69 6.75 4.78
N ARG A 60 4.16 7.30 5.89
CA ARG A 60 3.62 8.67 5.94
C ARG A 60 4.67 9.73 5.60
N LYS A 61 5.89 9.58 6.13
CA LYS A 61 7.02 10.47 5.84
C LYS A 61 7.34 10.54 4.33
N HIS A 62 7.14 9.45 3.60
CA HIS A 62 7.45 9.34 2.17
C HIS A 62 6.21 9.25 1.27
N GLN A 63 5.08 9.80 1.71
CA GLN A 63 3.78 9.63 1.05
C GLN A 63 3.78 9.95 -0.45
N LEU A 64 4.45 11.03 -0.89
CA LEU A 64 4.56 11.37 -2.31
C LEU A 64 5.24 10.27 -3.15
N VAL A 65 6.25 9.59 -2.58
CA VAL A 65 6.94 8.48 -3.25
C VAL A 65 6.01 7.27 -3.30
N ILE A 66 5.28 7.01 -2.21
CA ILE A 66 4.30 5.93 -2.14
C ILE A 66 3.20 6.14 -3.18
N GLU A 67 2.62 7.32 -3.30
CA GLU A 67 1.61 7.66 -4.31
C GLU A 67 2.11 7.37 -5.74
N ARG A 68 3.35 7.77 -6.04
CA ARG A 68 3.97 7.49 -7.36
C ARG A 68 4.17 6.00 -7.61
N ILE A 69 4.54 5.23 -6.59
CA ILE A 69 4.66 3.77 -6.66
C ILE A 69 3.28 3.14 -6.86
N MET A 70 2.30 3.56 -6.08
CA MET A 70 0.94 3.02 -6.10
C MET A 70 0.22 3.33 -7.41
N ALA A 71 0.49 4.47 -8.03
CA ALA A 71 0.01 4.83 -9.38
C ALA A 71 0.43 3.83 -10.48
N THR A 72 1.44 2.98 -10.22
CA THR A 72 1.86 1.90 -11.13
C THR A 72 1.14 0.59 -10.90
N ILE A 73 0.49 0.45 -9.74
CA ILE A 73 -0.31 -0.71 -9.32
C ILE A 73 -1.79 -0.43 -9.59
N PHE A 74 -2.25 0.76 -9.19
CA PHE A 74 -3.57 1.33 -9.45
C PHE A 74 -3.38 2.42 -10.51
N PRO A 75 -3.68 2.14 -11.79
CA PRO A 75 -3.46 3.10 -12.86
C PRO A 75 -4.16 4.43 -12.55
N VAL A 76 -3.52 5.58 -12.79
CA VAL A 76 -4.10 6.93 -12.59
C VAL A 76 -5.36 7.23 -13.43
N THR A 77 -5.77 6.30 -14.29
CA THR A 77 -7.07 6.32 -14.98
C THR A 77 -8.23 5.90 -14.07
N VAL A 78 -7.91 5.29 -12.94
CA VAL A 78 -8.80 5.04 -11.79
C VAL A 78 -9.05 6.40 -11.16
N THR A 79 -10.31 6.82 -11.09
CA THR A 79 -10.63 8.17 -10.60
C THR A 79 -10.68 8.11 -9.08
N ASP A 80 -9.77 8.81 -8.39
CA ASP A 80 -9.71 8.84 -6.91
C ASP A 80 -11.04 9.22 -6.24
N SER A 81 -11.90 9.94 -6.97
CA SER A 81 -13.21 10.37 -6.51
C SER A 81 -14.36 9.42 -6.84
N THR A 82 -14.13 8.27 -7.49
CA THR A 82 -15.17 7.25 -7.75
C THR A 82 -14.75 5.83 -7.44
N ASP A 83 -13.45 5.55 -7.39
CA ASP A 83 -12.93 4.22 -7.15
C ASP A 83 -12.43 4.08 -5.70
N ILE A 84 -12.93 3.04 -5.02
CA ILE A 84 -12.64 2.76 -3.62
C ILE A 84 -11.56 1.67 -3.57
N TYR A 85 -10.35 2.04 -3.14
CA TYR A 85 -9.26 1.09 -2.95
C TYR A 85 -8.41 1.49 -1.75
N GLY A 86 -7.82 0.50 -1.10
CA GLY A 86 -7.00 0.68 0.09
C GLY A 86 -6.03 -0.48 0.28
N ALA A 87 -4.95 -0.21 0.99
CA ALA A 87 -3.97 -1.18 1.45
C ALA A 87 -3.89 -1.07 2.98
N LEU A 88 -4.04 -2.21 3.64
CA LEU A 88 -3.97 -2.35 5.09
C LEU A 88 -2.73 -3.14 5.49
N GLU A 89 -2.31 -3.00 6.74
CA GLU A 89 -1.37 -3.95 7.33
C GLU A 89 -1.96 -5.38 7.27
N PRO A 90 -1.16 -6.40 6.92
CA PRO A 90 -1.67 -7.77 6.90
C PRO A 90 -2.16 -8.17 8.29
N PHE A 91 -3.34 -8.79 8.36
CA PHE A 91 -3.97 -9.21 9.62
C PHE A 91 -4.21 -8.08 10.64
N GLY A 92 -4.23 -6.83 10.20
CA GLY A 92 -4.51 -5.65 11.01
C GLY A 92 -5.55 -4.73 10.37
N SER A 93 -5.94 -3.71 11.12
CA SER A 93 -6.88 -2.66 10.73
C SER A 93 -6.17 -1.36 10.34
N ASN A 94 -4.84 -1.29 10.43
CA ASN A 94 -4.10 -0.07 10.10
C ASN A 94 -4.06 0.19 8.59
N ILE A 95 -4.46 1.39 8.19
CA ILE A 95 -4.42 1.90 6.83
C ILE A 95 -2.99 2.30 6.49
N VAL A 96 -2.45 1.67 5.46
CA VAL A 96 -1.14 1.98 4.88
C VAL A 96 -1.27 3.01 3.76
N TYR A 97 -2.31 2.85 2.94
CA TYR A 97 -2.61 3.71 1.80
C TYR A 97 -4.07 3.55 1.40
N GLY A 98 -4.71 4.58 0.83
CA GLY A 98 -6.06 4.47 0.29
C GLY A 98 -6.44 5.65 -0.58
N SER A 99 -7.43 5.45 -1.44
CA SER A 99 -8.04 6.54 -2.21
C SER A 99 -8.77 7.53 -1.30
N GLU A 100 -9.04 8.73 -1.81
CA GLU A 100 -9.74 9.76 -1.04
C GLU A 100 -11.11 9.25 -0.53
N GLN A 101 -11.88 8.59 -1.39
CA GLN A 101 -13.15 7.97 -0.98
C GLN A 101 -12.97 6.88 0.08
N PHE A 102 -11.93 6.05 -0.03
CA PHE A 102 -11.66 5.01 0.97
C PHE A 102 -11.40 5.65 2.35
N ILE A 103 -10.56 6.68 2.40
CA ILE A 103 -10.27 7.40 3.65
C ILE A 103 -11.53 8.05 4.21
N GLN A 104 -12.34 8.72 3.39
CA GLN A 104 -13.60 9.34 3.85
C GLN A 104 -14.62 8.34 4.40
N LEU A 105 -14.66 7.12 3.84
CA LEU A 105 -15.63 6.10 4.24
C LEU A 105 -15.20 5.30 5.48
N PHE A 106 -13.89 5.08 5.64
CA PHE A 106 -13.37 4.08 6.59
C PHE A 106 -12.39 4.60 7.63
N ALA A 107 -11.82 5.81 7.46
CA ALA A 107 -10.94 6.41 8.47
C ALA A 107 -11.74 7.32 9.42
N GLU A 108 -11.54 7.16 10.73
CA GLU A 108 -12.02 8.12 11.73
C GLU A 108 -11.05 9.31 11.88
N ASP A 109 -11.55 10.48 12.30
CA ASP A 109 -10.76 11.68 12.52
C ASP A 109 -9.49 11.37 13.34
N ASN A 110 -8.32 11.58 12.72
CA ASN A 110 -6.98 11.33 13.27
C ASN A 110 -6.58 9.87 13.56
N GLN A 111 -7.33 8.85 13.10
CA GLN A 111 -6.95 7.46 13.30
C GLN A 111 -6.59 6.77 11.98
N SER A 112 -5.42 6.14 11.96
CA SER A 112 -4.97 5.31 10.82
C SER A 112 -5.61 3.92 10.85
N GLU A 113 -6.77 3.73 11.48
CA GLU A 113 -7.41 2.42 11.67
C GLU A 113 -8.74 2.36 10.92
N ILE A 114 -9.01 1.25 10.22
CA ILE A 114 -10.29 1.04 9.57
C ILE A 114 -11.37 0.69 10.60
N HIS A 115 -12.45 1.45 10.57
CA HIS A 115 -13.69 1.03 11.21
C HIS A 115 -14.62 0.46 10.13
N MET A 116 -14.88 -0.85 10.17
CA MET A 116 -15.93 -1.40 9.31
C MET A 116 -17.28 -0.93 9.85
N PRO A 117 -18.11 -0.24 9.04
CA PRO A 117 -19.45 0.09 9.48
C PRO A 117 -20.19 -1.21 9.77
N GLU A 118 -20.80 -1.28 10.95
CA GLU A 118 -21.74 -2.35 11.30
C GLU A 118 -22.75 -2.48 10.15
N LEU A 119 -22.84 -3.66 9.53
CA LEU A 119 -23.92 -4.00 8.61
C LEU A 119 -25.23 -4.14 9.40
N HIS A 120 -25.73 -3.04 9.97
CA HIS A 120 -26.99 -3.01 10.69
C HIS A 120 -28.07 -2.38 9.80
N ASN A 121 -28.87 -3.31 9.23
CA ASN A 121 -30.24 -3.18 8.76
C ASN A 121 -30.52 -2.17 7.63
N ALA A 122 -30.60 -2.71 6.41
CA ALA A 122 -31.59 -2.22 5.45
C ALA A 122 -32.98 -2.38 6.10
N GLY A 123 -33.47 -1.30 6.70
CA GLY A 123 -34.87 -1.12 7.09
C GLY A 123 -35.71 -0.69 5.90
#